data_AF-A0A1D2YSM0-F1
#
_entry.id   AF-A0A1D2YSM0-F1
#
_cell.length_a   1.000
_cell.length_b   1.000
_cell.length_c   1.000
_cell.angle_alpha   90.00
_cell.angle_beta   90.00
_cell.angle_gamma   90.00
#
_symmetry.space_group_name_H-M   'P 1'
#
loop_
_entity.id
_entity.type
_entity.pdbx_description
1 polymer ?
#
loop_
_entity_poly.entity_id
_entity_poly.type
_entity_poly.pdbx_seq_one_letter_code
_entity_poly.pdbx_strand_id
1 'polypeptide(L)'
;MIVEKDWEKVRDQLVQARVNGGFPYIVVENGDYLKNGELYLKHQFEGIELDIHYLEKTLPYVHKLWGRAVHIETIIENRLVLFSYDGKKIYRKFL
;
A
#
# COMPACT_ATOMS: atom_id res chain seq x y z
N MET A 1 5.46 8.25 44.73
CA MET A 1 5.93 7.35 43.66
C MET A 1 5.25 7.80 42.39
N ILE A 2 5.96 8.55 41.54
CA ILE A 2 5.38 9.11 40.32
C ILE A 2 5.45 8.03 39.25
N VAL A 3 4.28 7.52 38.91
CA VAL A 3 3.97 6.86 37.64
C VAL A 3 3.90 7.99 36.62
N GLU A 4 4.80 8.04 35.64
CA GLU A 4 4.58 8.69 34.33
C GLU A 4 5.89 8.75 33.53
N LYS A 5 6.08 7.80 32.60
CA LYS A 5 6.96 8.04 31.44
C LYS A 5 6.67 7.14 30.23
N ASP A 6 5.39 6.83 29.98
CA ASP A 6 4.95 6.12 28.76
C ASP A 6 4.10 7.01 27.84
N TRP A 7 3.51 8.09 28.35
CA TRP A 7 2.62 8.93 27.54
C TRP A 7 3.36 9.80 26.53
N GLU A 8 4.63 10.18 26.78
CA GLU A 8 5.44 10.93 25.83
C GLU A 8 5.77 10.11 24.58
N LYS A 9 6.06 8.80 24.74
CA LYS A 9 6.30 7.89 23.60
C LYS A 9 5.03 7.63 22.79
N VAL A 10 3.89 7.48 23.47
CA VAL A 10 2.59 7.31 22.82
C VAL A 10 2.16 8.59 22.09
N ARG A 11 2.42 9.76 22.69
CA ARG A 11 2.20 11.07 22.05
C ARG A 11 3.06 11.22 20.80
N ASP A 12 4.34 10.87 20.84
CA ASP A 12 5.24 11.05 19.69
C ASP A 12 4.89 10.09 18.53
N GLN A 13 4.43 8.86 18.82
CA GLN A 13 3.87 7.96 17.80
C GLN A 13 2.57 8.48 17.17
N LEU A 14 1.67 9.05 17.98
CA LEU A 14 0.42 9.67 17.50
C LEU A 14 0.66 10.97 16.72
N VAL A 15 1.69 11.74 17.08
CA VAL A 15 2.05 12.98 16.39
C VAL A 15 2.75 12.69 15.07
N GLN A 16 3.61 11.67 14.97
CA GLN A 16 4.15 11.25 13.66
C GLN A 16 3.07 10.76 12.69
N ALA A 17 2.06 10.03 13.18
CA ALA A 17 0.89 9.63 12.39
C ALA A 17 0.04 10.82 11.92
N ARG A 18 0.15 12.00 12.55
CA ARG A 18 -0.65 13.18 12.22
C ARG A 18 0.09 14.21 11.36
N VAL A 19 1.41 14.23 11.38
CA VAL A 19 2.21 15.10 10.49
C VAL A 19 2.42 14.42 9.11
N ASN A 20 2.46 13.08 9.04
CA ASN A 20 2.51 12.28 7.80
C ASN A 20 1.23 11.46 7.51
N GLY A 21 0.16 11.63 8.28
CA GLY A 21 -1.17 11.07 8.01
C GLY A 21 -1.38 9.57 8.21
N GLY A 22 -0.34 8.73 8.26
CA GLY A 22 -0.48 7.28 8.54
C GLY A 22 -1.32 6.49 7.53
N PHE A 23 -1.70 7.11 6.42
CA PHE A 23 -2.37 6.47 5.30
C PHE A 23 -1.32 6.16 4.23
N PRO A 24 -1.32 4.94 3.67
CA PRO A 24 -0.38 4.60 2.60
C PRO A 24 -0.59 5.53 1.40
N TYR A 25 0.49 6.14 0.93
CA TYR A 25 0.44 7.03 -0.22
C TYR A 25 0.61 6.22 -1.51
N ILE A 26 -0.49 6.06 -2.25
CA ILE A 26 -0.51 5.28 -3.49
C ILE A 26 -0.80 6.22 -4.65
N VAL A 27 0.06 6.18 -5.66
CA VAL A 27 -0.08 6.98 -6.88
C VAL A 27 -0.33 6.09 -8.08
N VAL A 28 -1.08 6.60 -9.06
CA VAL A 28 -1.16 5.98 -10.39
C VAL A 28 0.12 6.33 -11.13
N GLU A 29 0.99 5.34 -11.38
CA GLU A 29 2.21 5.54 -12.17
C GLU A 29 1.91 5.39 -13.67
N ASN A 30 1.00 4.47 -14.03
CA ASN A 30 0.61 4.26 -15.42
C ASN A 30 -0.83 3.73 -15.55
N GLY A 31 -1.66 4.36 -16.40
CA GLY A 31 -3.02 3.93 -16.72
C GLY A 31 -3.16 3.11 -18.01
N ASP A 32 -2.07 2.90 -18.75
CA ASP A 32 -2.00 2.03 -19.92
C ASP A 32 -0.79 1.09 -19.80
N TYR A 33 -0.70 0.43 -18.64
CA TYR A 33 0.38 -0.48 -18.37
C TYR A 33 0.38 -1.63 -19.40
N LEU A 34 1.58 -1.98 -19.88
CA LEU A 34 1.81 -2.95 -20.97
C LEU A 34 1.04 -2.66 -22.27
N LYS A 35 0.58 -1.42 -22.49
CA LYS A 35 -0.30 -1.04 -23.61
C LYS A 35 -1.59 -1.86 -23.66
N ASN A 36 -2.03 -2.34 -22.50
CA ASN A 36 -3.22 -3.18 -22.34
C ASN A 36 -4.28 -2.50 -21.47
N GLY A 37 -4.24 -1.18 -21.27
CA GLY A 37 -5.17 -0.44 -20.42
C GLY A 37 -5.19 -0.91 -18.96
N GLU A 38 -4.12 -1.56 -18.51
CA GLU A 38 -3.98 -2.06 -17.14
C GLU A 38 -3.51 -0.92 -16.23
N LEU A 39 -3.97 -0.95 -14.98
CA LEU A 39 -3.64 0.10 -14.01
C LEU A 39 -2.40 -0.30 -13.21
N TYR A 40 -1.37 0.53 -13.24
CA TYR A 40 -0.18 0.39 -12.40
C TYR A 40 -0.18 1.43 -11.29
N LEU A 41 -0.24 0.94 -10.05
CA LEU A 41 -0.17 1.71 -8.83
C LEU A 41 1.19 1.55 -8.18
N LYS A 42 1.67 2.61 -7.56
CA LYS A 42 2.92 2.60 -6.81
C LYS A 42 2.69 3.12 -5.41
N HIS A 43 3.05 2.29 -4.43
CA HIS A 43 3.12 2.70 -3.05
C HIS A 43 4.42 3.48 -2.82
N GLN A 44 4.28 4.74 -2.43
CA GLN A 44 5.40 5.57 -1.98
C GLN A 44 5.76 5.14 -0.56
N PHE A 45 6.76 4.27 -0.46
CA PHE A 45 7.21 3.74 0.82
C PHE A 45 7.96 4.80 1.62
N GLU A 46 7.33 5.30 2.69
CA GLU A 46 7.92 6.26 3.63
C GLU A 46 8.16 5.60 5.00
N GLY A 47 8.69 4.37 5.01
CA GLY A 47 8.98 3.61 6.23
C GLY A 47 7.79 2.85 6.82
N ILE A 48 6.63 2.88 6.16
CA ILE A 48 5.43 2.13 6.53
C ILE A 48 5.12 1.14 5.41
N GLU A 49 5.05 -0.15 5.73
CA GLU A 49 4.66 -1.20 4.78
C GLU A 49 3.13 -1.30 4.64
N LEU A 50 2.65 -1.80 3.50
CA LEU A 50 1.23 -2.12 3.34
C LEU A 50 0.88 -3.37 4.13
N ASP A 51 -0.26 -3.34 4.80
CA ASP A 51 -0.88 -4.56 5.31
C ASP A 51 -1.38 -5.41 4.13
N ILE A 52 -0.79 -6.60 3.99
CA ILE A 52 -1.03 -7.50 2.86
C ILE A 52 -2.50 -7.96 2.83
N HIS A 53 -3.11 -8.24 3.99
CA HIS A 53 -4.49 -8.72 4.05
C HIS A 53 -5.47 -7.64 3.59
N TYR A 54 -5.22 -6.38 3.96
CA TYR A 54 -5.99 -5.24 3.45
C TYR A 54 -5.74 -5.02 1.96
N LEU A 55 -4.50 -5.11 1.50
CA LEU A 55 -4.14 -4.99 0.08
C LEU A 55 -4.88 -6.02 -0.78
N GLU A 56 -4.86 -7.28 -0.35
CA GLU A 56 -5.51 -8.39 -1.04
C GLU A 56 -7.04 -8.22 -1.10
N LYS A 57 -7.65 -7.63 -0.07
CA LYS A 57 -9.08 -7.30 -0.09
C LYS A 57 -9.39 -6.07 -0.92
N THR A 58 -8.47 -5.12 -1.02
CA THR A 58 -8.68 -3.82 -1.68
C THR A 58 -8.55 -3.91 -3.20
N LEU A 59 -7.59 -4.70 -3.70
CA LEU A 59 -7.34 -4.86 -5.14
C LEU A 59 -8.58 -5.25 -5.97
N PRO A 60 -9.45 -6.18 -5.51
CA PRO A 60 -10.71 -6.47 -6.19
C PRO A 60 -11.64 -5.27 -6.37
N TYR A 61 -11.69 -4.35 -5.39
CA TYR A 61 -12.50 -3.14 -5.51
C TYR A 61 -11.89 -2.14 -6.49
N VAL A 62 -10.56 -2.00 -6.51
CA VAL A 62 -9.89 -1.14 -7.48
C VAL A 62 -10.12 -1.66 -8.91
N HIS A 63 -10.01 -2.97 -9.12
CA HIS A 63 -10.35 -3.59 -10.41
C HIS A 63 -11.82 -3.37 -10.78
N LYS A 64 -12.75 -3.45 -9.82
CA LYS A 64 -14.17 -3.17 -10.10
C LYS A 64 -14.39 -1.74 -10.59
N LEU A 65 -13.63 -0.77 -10.08
CA LEU A 65 -13.70 0.63 -10.50
C LEU A 65 -13.00 0.87 -11.85
N TRP A 66 -11.83 0.25 -12.06
CA TRP A 66 -11.02 0.44 -13.26
C TRP A 66 -11.50 -0.38 -14.47
N GLY A 67 -11.99 -1.59 -14.24
CA GLY A 67 -12.53 -2.50 -15.25
C GLY A 67 -11.49 -3.39 -15.96
N ARG A 68 -10.21 -3.25 -15.63
CA ARG A 68 -9.09 -4.08 -16.15
C ARG A 68 -8.15 -4.51 -15.02
N ALA A 69 -7.17 -5.34 -15.35
CA ALA A 69 -6.17 -5.80 -14.39
C ALA A 69 -5.48 -4.61 -13.70
N VAL A 70 -5.21 -4.78 -12.41
CA VAL A 70 -4.60 -3.76 -11.55
C VAL A 70 -3.35 -4.35 -10.92
N HIS A 71 -2.28 -3.57 -10.91
CA HIS A 71 -0.98 -3.89 -10.35
C HIS A 71 -0.63 -2.86 -9.28
N ILE A 72 -0.05 -3.29 -8.17
CA ILE A 72 0.49 -2.41 -7.15
C ILE A 72 1.88 -2.85 -6.72
N GLU A 73 2.83 -1.96 -6.91
CA GLU A 73 4.20 -2.10 -6.45
C GLU A 73 4.31 -1.56 -5.02
N THR A 74 4.90 -2.34 -4.12
CA THR A 74 5.18 -1.97 -2.73
C THR A 74 6.46 -2.61 -2.23
N ILE A 75 6.98 -2.13 -1.10
CA ILE A 75 8.07 -2.77 -0.36
C ILE A 75 7.47 -3.60 0.78
N ILE A 76 7.95 -4.85 0.93
CA ILE A 76 7.65 -5.77 2.03
C ILE A 76 8.94 -6.44 2.48
N GLU A 77 9.23 -6.44 3.78
CA GLU A 77 10.47 -6.97 4.36
C GLU A 77 11.71 -6.44 3.62
N ASN A 78 11.68 -5.15 3.26
CA ASN A 78 12.73 -4.46 2.51
C ASN A 78 13.00 -5.04 1.10
N ARG A 79 12.02 -5.72 0.49
CA ARG A 79 12.06 -6.20 -0.90
C ARG A 79 10.94 -5.59 -1.71
N LEU A 80 11.22 -5.30 -2.97
CA LEU A 80 10.22 -4.79 -3.90
C LEU A 80 9.32 -5.94 -4.36
N VAL A 81 8.02 -5.78 -4.18
CA VAL A 81 7.00 -6.78 -4.50
C VAL A 81 5.90 -6.14 -5.33
N LEU A 82 5.57 -6.79 -6.44
CA LEU A 82 4.43 -6.46 -7.28
C LEU A 82 3.26 -7.39 -6.95
N PHE A 83 2.17 -6.82 -6.44
CA PHE A 83 0.89 -7.49 -6.37
C PHE A 83 0.07 -7.15 -7.59
N SER A 84 -0.77 -8.07 -8.01
CA SER A 84 -1.58 -7.84 -9.19
C SER A 84 -2.84 -8.68 -9.14
N TYR A 85 -3.92 -8.16 -9.72
CA TYR A 85 -5.22 -8.81 -9.74
C TYR A 85 -5.81 -8.76 -11.15
N ASP A 86 -6.13 -9.94 -11.69
CA ASP A 86 -6.64 -10.15 -13.06
C ASP A 86 -8.17 -10.26 -13.14
N GLY A 87 -8.89 -9.97 -12.05
CA GLY A 87 -10.33 -10.18 -11.93
C GLY A 87 -10.73 -11.56 -11.41
N LYS A 88 -9.78 -12.49 -11.23
CA LYS A 88 -10.02 -13.83 -10.68
C LYS A 88 -9.15 -14.12 -9.47
N LYS A 89 -7.87 -13.83 -9.55
CA LYS A 89 -6.88 -14.17 -8.53
C LYS A 89 -5.87 -13.06 -8.34
N ILE A 90 -5.32 -13.01 -7.14
CA ILE A 90 -4.20 -12.13 -6.81
C ILE A 90 -2.91 -12.94 -7.00
N TYR A 91 -1.95 -12.32 -7.67
CA TYR A 91 -0.60 -12.86 -7.85
C TYR A 91 0.41 -11.89 -7.26
N ARG A 92 1.46 -12.45 -6.65
CA ARG A 92 2.60 -11.72 -6.11
C ARG A 92 3.86 -12.11 -6.87
N LYS A 93 4.68 -11.13 -7.20
CA LYS A 93 5.98 -11.32 -7.84
C LYS A 93 7.02 -10.48 -7.11
N PHE A 94 8.11 -11.11 -6.69
CA PHE A 94 9.30 -10.40 -6.24
C PHE A 94 9.99 -9.82 -7.48
N LEU A 95 10.32 -8.53 -7.42
CA LEU A 95 11.01 -7.81 -8.49
C LEU A 95 12.54 -7.90 -8.34
#